data_AF-A0A7L0WLE2-F1
#
_entry.id   AF-A0A7L0WLE2-F1
#
_cell.length_a   1.000
_cell.length_b   1.000
_cell.length_c   1.000
_cell.angle_alpha   90.00
_cell.angle_beta   90.00
_cell.angle_gamma   90.00
#
_symmetry.space_group_name_H-M   'P 1'
#
loop_
_entity.id
_entity.type
_entity.pdbx_description
1 polymer ?
#
loop_
_entity_poly.entity_id
_entity_poly.type
_entity_poly.pdbx_seq_one_letter_code
_entity_poly.pdbx_strand_id
1 'polypeptide(L)'
;SKDAGIRTLVMLDEQGEQLERIEEGMDQINKDMKEAEKNLTDLGKFCGLCVCPCNKLKSSDAYKKAWGNNQDGVVASQPARVVDEREQMAISGGFIRRVTNDARENEMDENLEQVSGIIGNLRHMALDMGNEIDTQNRQIDRIMEK
;
A
#
# COMPACT_ATOMS: atom_id res chain seq x y z
N SER A 1 13.80 -16.30 -7.01
CA SER A 1 13.10 -15.61 -5.90
C SER A 1 13.60 -14.20 -5.66
N LYS A 2 14.92 -13.94 -5.58
CA LYS A 2 15.48 -12.59 -5.44
C LYS A 2 15.05 -11.63 -6.56
N ASP A 3 15.13 -12.05 -7.83
CA ASP A 3 14.75 -11.20 -8.96
C ASP A 3 13.26 -10.84 -8.99
N ALA A 4 12.40 -11.77 -8.56
CA ALA A 4 10.97 -11.50 -8.42
C ALA A 4 10.75 -10.45 -7.32
N GLY A 5 11.43 -10.55 -6.18
CA GLY A 5 11.39 -9.55 -5.11
C GLY A 5 11.87 -8.17 -5.55
N ILE A 6 12.96 -8.10 -6.33
CA ILE A 6 13.45 -6.83 -6.90
C ILE A 6 12.41 -6.22 -7.84
N ARG A 7 11.81 -7.02 -8.72
CA ARG A 7 10.73 -6.54 -9.60
C ARG A 7 9.52 -6.04 -8.80
N THR A 8 9.17 -6.71 -7.70
CA THR A 8 8.10 -6.27 -6.81
C THR A 8 8.42 -4.94 -6.16
N LEU A 9 9.65 -4.74 -5.65
CA LEU A 9 10.07 -3.45 -5.10
C LEU A 9 9.98 -2.31 -6.13
N VAL A 10 10.43 -2.55 -7.36
CA VAL A 10 10.31 -1.56 -8.46
C VAL A 10 8.84 -1.24 -8.77
N MET A 11 7.97 -2.26 -8.82
CA MET A 11 6.54 -2.05 -9.03
C MET A 11 5.88 -1.30 -7.88
N LEU A 12 6.31 -1.52 -6.63
CA LEU A 12 5.81 -0.77 -5.47
C LEU A 12 6.22 0.70 -5.56
N ASP A 13 7.48 0.99 -5.90
CA ASP A 13 7.97 2.36 -6.11
C ASP A 13 7.15 3.08 -7.20
N GLU A 14 6.95 2.45 -8.35
CA GLU A 14 6.12 3.00 -9.43
C GLU A 14 4.66 3.22 -9.00
N GLN A 15 4.08 2.30 -8.20
CA GLN A 15 2.74 2.46 -7.65
C GLN A 15 2.66 3.63 -6.66
N GLY A 16 3.71 3.87 -5.86
CA GLY A 16 3.79 5.01 -4.96
C GLY A 16 3.71 6.34 -5.71
N GLU A 17 4.49 6.49 -6.79
CA GLU A 17 4.41 7.69 -7.63
C GLU A 17 3.04 7.85 -8.32
N GLN A 18 2.39 6.75 -8.70
CA GLN A 18 1.04 6.80 -9.26
C GLN A 18 0.03 7.31 -8.22
N LEU A 19 0.13 6.86 -6.96
CA LEU A 19 -0.73 7.32 -5.88
C LEU A 19 -0.51 8.79 -5.55
N GLU A 20 0.74 9.29 -5.60
CA GLU A 20 1.03 10.73 -5.43
C GLU A 20 0.31 11.58 -6.49
N ARG A 21 0.39 11.19 -7.76
CA ARG A 21 -0.34 11.88 -8.84
C ARG A 21 -1.86 11.84 -8.65
N ILE A 22 -2.40 10.75 -8.12
CA ILE A 22 -3.83 10.63 -7.82
C ILE A 22 -4.21 11.54 -6.66
N GLU A 23 -3.39 11.60 -5.59
CA GLU A 23 -3.62 12.46 -4.43
C GLU A 23 -3.64 13.94 -4.84
N GLU A 24 -2.69 14.37 -5.69
CA GLU A 24 -2.65 15.72 -6.28
C GLU A 24 -3.89 16.01 -7.14
N GLY A 25 -4.29 15.06 -7.99
CA GLY A 25 -5.48 15.18 -8.83
C GLY A 25 -6.77 15.34 -8.00
N MET A 26 -6.89 14.59 -6.91
CA MET A 26 -8.02 14.72 -5.98
C MET A 26 -8.03 16.06 -5.24
N ASP A 27 -6.87 16.58 -4.86
CA ASP A 27 -6.77 17.93 -4.28
C ASP A 27 -7.20 19.02 -5.26
N GLN A 28 -6.85 18.87 -6.54
CA GLN A 28 -7.32 19.78 -7.58
C GLN A 28 -8.83 19.69 -7.78
N ILE A 29 -9.40 18.49 -7.86
CA ILE A 29 -10.85 18.28 -7.99
C ILE A 29 -11.59 18.91 -6.80
N ASN A 30 -11.10 18.73 -5.58
CA ASN A 30 -11.72 19.32 -4.40
C ASN A 30 -11.70 20.87 -4.44
N LYS A 31 -10.60 21.48 -4.93
CA LYS A 31 -10.53 22.93 -5.15
C LYS A 31 -11.53 23.38 -6.22
N ASP A 32 -11.55 22.70 -7.36
CA ASP A 32 -12.42 23.04 -8.50
C ASP A 32 -13.90 22.91 -8.10
N MET A 33 -14.26 21.88 -7.30
CA MET A 33 -15.61 21.69 -6.78
C MET A 33 -16.04 22.82 -5.84
N LYS A 34 -15.15 23.31 -4.97
CA LYS A 34 -15.42 24.47 -4.10
C LYS A 34 -15.60 25.76 -4.91
N GLU A 35 -14.80 25.95 -5.95
CA GLU A 35 -14.93 27.11 -6.84
C GLU A 35 -16.24 27.05 -7.64
N ALA A 36 -16.59 25.87 -8.15
CA ALA A 36 -17.87 25.63 -8.83
C ALA A 36 -19.06 25.92 -7.90
N GLU A 37 -19.02 25.49 -6.63
CA GLU A 37 -20.06 25.78 -5.64
C GLU A 37 -20.21 27.30 -5.40
N LYS A 38 -19.10 28.03 -5.30
CA LYS A 38 -19.10 29.48 -5.16
C LYS A 38 -19.73 30.16 -6.38
N ASN A 39 -19.32 29.77 -7.58
CA ASN A 39 -19.85 30.33 -8.83
C ASN A 39 -21.35 30.06 -9.00
N LEU A 40 -21.82 28.85 -8.66
CA LEU A 40 -23.25 28.52 -8.65
C LEU A 40 -24.02 29.33 -7.60
N THR A 41 -23.46 29.52 -6.41
CA THR A 41 -24.06 30.32 -5.34
C THR A 41 -24.18 31.79 -5.73
N ASP A 42 -23.14 32.34 -6.34
CA ASP A 42 -23.14 33.74 -6.79
C ASP A 42 -24.08 33.97 -7.98
N LEU A 43 -24.20 33.00 -8.89
CA LEU A 43 -25.22 33.01 -9.95
C LEU A 43 -26.65 32.96 -9.35
N GLY A 44 -26.86 32.17 -8.31
CA GLY A 44 -28.12 32.11 -7.57
C GLY A 44 -28.53 33.45 -6.96
N LYS A 45 -27.57 34.23 -6.46
CA LYS A 45 -27.81 35.59 -5.94
C LYS A 45 -28.11 36.61 -7.05
N PHE A 46 -27.49 36.47 -8.22
CA PHE A 46 -27.75 37.34 -9.38
C PHE A 46 -29.13 37.08 -10.00
N CYS A 47 -29.71 35.90 -9.76
CA CYS A 47 -31.11 35.60 -10.08
C CYS A 47 -32.12 36.21 -9.07
N GLY A 48 -31.66 37.03 -8.11
CA GLY A 48 -32.49 37.67 -7.08
C GLY A 48 -33.25 38.95 -7.51
N LEU A 49 -33.07 39.43 -8.75
CA LEU A 49 -33.82 40.57 -9.30
C LEU A 49 -34.74 40.20 -10.47
N CYS A 50 -34.79 38.93 -10.87
CA CYS A 50 -35.70 38.45 -11.90
C CYS A 50 -36.35 37.15 -11.44
N VAL A 51 -37.68 37.12 -11.44
CA VAL A 51 -38.51 35.98 -11.06
C VAL A 51 -38.16 34.78 -11.95
N CYS A 52 -37.27 33.90 -11.50
CA CYS A 52 -36.98 32.64 -12.18
C CYS A 52 -37.71 31.49 -11.45
N PRO A 53 -38.68 30.83 -12.09
CA PRO A 53 -39.42 29.71 -11.52
C PRO A 53 -38.58 28.43 -11.65
N CYS A 54 -37.44 28.37 -10.97
CA CYS A 54 -36.61 27.16 -10.92
C CYS A 54 -37.17 26.19 -9.88
N ASN A 55 -38.16 25.40 -10.30
CA ASN A 55 -38.66 24.25 -9.56
C ASN A 55 -37.52 23.28 -9.22
N LYS A 56 -37.36 23.01 -7.92
CA LYS A 56 -36.79 21.80 -7.30
C LYS A 56 -35.77 21.01 -8.15
N LEU A 57 -34.53 21.47 -8.24
CA LEU A 57 -33.41 20.55 -8.44
C LEU A 57 -32.92 20.06 -7.07
N LYS A 58 -33.44 18.91 -6.64
CA LYS A 58 -32.79 18.10 -5.61
C LYS A 58 -31.53 17.47 -6.21
N SER A 59 -30.43 18.21 -6.23
CA SER A 59 -29.11 17.69 -6.63
C SER A 59 -28.33 17.23 -5.40
N SER A 60 -28.86 16.26 -4.66
CA SER A 60 -28.18 15.66 -3.49
C SER A 60 -27.92 14.16 -3.65
N ASP A 61 -28.50 13.50 -4.65
CA ASP A 61 -28.44 12.03 -4.77
C ASP A 61 -27.43 11.53 -5.83
N ALA A 62 -27.01 12.39 -6.77
CA ALA A 62 -26.02 12.02 -7.79
C ALA A 62 -24.59 11.93 -7.22
N TYR A 63 -24.23 12.84 -6.30
CA TYR A 63 -22.90 12.85 -5.66
C TYR A 63 -22.68 11.61 -4.77
N LYS A 64 -23.70 11.21 -3.99
CA LYS A 64 -23.64 10.01 -3.14
C LYS A 64 -23.54 8.69 -3.90
N LYS A 65 -23.96 8.65 -5.17
CA LYS A 65 -23.99 7.42 -5.97
C LYS A 65 -22.70 7.17 -6.76
N ALA A 66 -21.89 8.20 -6.99
CA ALA A 66 -20.57 8.06 -7.60
C ALA A 66 -19.52 7.53 -6.62
N TRP A 67 -19.72 7.73 -5.32
CA TRP A 67 -18.76 7.39 -4.25
C TRP A 67 -19.30 6.41 -3.18
N GLY A 68 -20.55 5.97 -3.31
CA GLY A 68 -21.21 5.13 -2.31
C GLY A 68 -21.27 3.65 -2.70
N ASN A 69 -20.47 2.85 -1.99
CA ASN A 69 -20.50 1.39 -1.85
C ASN A 69 -19.75 0.55 -2.91
N ASN A 70 -18.55 0.11 -2.52
CA ASN A 70 -18.05 -1.23 -2.83
C ASN A 70 -17.73 -1.92 -1.49
N GLN A 71 -18.77 -2.48 -0.86
CA GLN A 71 -18.56 -3.52 0.15
C GLN A 71 -18.36 -4.81 -0.62
N ASP A 72 -17.12 -5.13 -0.98
CA ASP A 72 -16.79 -6.47 -1.44
C ASP A 72 -15.61 -7.02 -0.63
N GLY A 73 -15.74 -8.28 -0.23
CA GLY A 73 -15.15 -8.87 0.97
C GLY A 73 -13.63 -8.67 1.14
N VAL A 74 -13.26 -8.01 2.24
CA VAL A 74 -11.90 -8.06 2.79
C VAL A 74 -11.66 -9.44 3.39
N VAL A 75 -10.90 -10.30 2.71
CA VAL A 75 -10.36 -11.52 3.31
C VAL A 75 -9.09 -11.16 4.07
N ALA A 76 -9.24 -10.69 5.29
CA ALA A 76 -8.17 -10.60 6.26
C ALA A 76 -7.88 -12.00 6.82
N SER A 77 -6.97 -12.73 6.16
CA SER A 77 -6.34 -13.91 6.74
C SER A 77 -4.83 -13.79 6.56
N GLN A 78 -4.22 -12.89 7.33
CA GLN A 78 -2.79 -12.94 7.59
C GLN A 78 -2.55 -13.94 8.74
N PRO A 79 -1.68 -14.96 8.60
CA PRO A 79 -1.38 -15.83 9.71
C PRO A 79 -0.61 -15.04 10.78
N ALA A 80 -1.16 -15.05 12.00
CA ALA A 80 -0.50 -14.54 13.19
C ALA A 80 0.84 -15.28 13.40
N ARG A 81 1.91 -14.50 13.54
CA ARG A 81 3.21 -15.01 14.02
C ARG A 81 3.04 -15.55 15.43
N VAL A 82 3.22 -16.86 15.59
CA VAL A 82 3.67 -17.44 16.86
C VAL A 82 5.19 -17.37 16.82
N VAL A 83 5.76 -16.41 17.55
CA VAL A 83 7.19 -16.43 17.85
C VAL A 83 7.36 -17.46 18.97
N ASP A 84 7.87 -18.64 18.63
CA ASP A 84 8.33 -19.60 19.65
C ASP A 84 9.64 -19.08 20.24
N GLU A 85 9.66 -18.88 21.55
CA GLU A 85 10.74 -18.27 22.32
C GLU A 85 11.87 -19.27 22.61
N ARG A 86 12.25 -20.08 21.61
CA ARG A 86 13.18 -21.20 21.79
C ARG A 86 14.24 -21.37 20.70
N GLU A 87 14.54 -20.31 19.97
CA GLU A 87 15.73 -20.27 19.10
C GLU A 87 16.73 -19.20 19.53
N GLN A 88 17.14 -19.31 20.79
CA GLN A 88 18.43 -18.79 21.26
C GLN A 88 19.29 -19.98 21.73
N MET A 89 19.65 -20.84 20.78
CA MET A 89 20.90 -21.59 20.90
C MET A 89 21.80 -21.12 19.78
N ALA A 90 22.76 -20.29 20.15
CA ALA A 90 23.89 -19.97 19.30
C ALA A 90 24.59 -21.28 18.94
N ILE A 91 24.31 -21.81 17.75
CA ILE A 91 25.13 -22.85 17.14
C ILE A 91 26.43 -22.16 16.72
N SER A 92 27.35 -22.06 17.67
CA SER A 92 28.70 -21.50 17.48
C SER A 92 29.63 -22.49 16.74
N GLY A 93 29.11 -23.25 15.78
CA GLY A 93 29.93 -24.19 15.03
C GLY A 93 29.18 -24.76 13.82
N GLY A 94 29.48 -24.21 12.64
CA GLY A 94 28.94 -24.65 11.34
C GLY A 94 27.42 -24.59 11.24
N PHE A 95 26.89 -24.47 10.03
CA PHE A 95 25.47 -24.70 9.76
C PHE A 95 25.13 -26.20 9.86
N ILE A 96 26.14 -27.08 9.81
CA ILE A 96 25.97 -28.53 9.96
C ILE A 96 26.85 -29.12 11.06
N ARG A 97 26.34 -30.19 11.68
CA ARG A 97 27.12 -31.04 12.58
C ARG A 97 27.91 -32.06 11.75
N ARG A 98 29.24 -31.93 11.78
CA ARG A 98 30.17 -32.80 11.04
C ARG A 98 30.19 -34.22 11.61
N VAL A 99 30.15 -35.23 10.73
CA VAL A 99 30.16 -36.65 11.11
C VAL A 99 31.40 -37.34 10.51
N THR A 100 31.60 -37.19 9.20
CA THR A 100 32.76 -37.77 8.50
C THR A 100 33.87 -36.76 8.21
N ASN A 101 33.61 -35.46 8.39
CA ASN A 101 34.53 -34.37 8.09
C ASN A 101 35.10 -34.45 6.65
N ASP A 102 34.25 -34.89 5.72
CA ASP A 102 34.58 -35.06 4.31
C ASP A 102 34.36 -33.75 3.53
N ALA A 103 34.85 -33.71 2.28
CA ALA A 103 34.74 -32.52 1.44
C ALA A 103 33.27 -32.12 1.18
N ARG A 104 32.36 -33.11 1.18
CA ARG A 104 30.93 -32.89 0.98
C ARG A 104 30.28 -32.17 2.16
N GLU A 105 30.63 -32.53 3.40
CA GLU A 105 30.20 -31.78 4.59
C GLU A 105 30.71 -30.33 4.55
N ASN A 106 31.96 -30.09 4.16
CA ASN A 106 32.46 -28.72 4.01
C ASN A 106 31.69 -27.92 2.94
N GLU A 107 31.41 -28.52 1.77
CA GLU A 107 30.61 -27.87 0.73
C GLU A 107 29.17 -27.58 1.19
N MET A 108 28.57 -28.48 1.97
CA MET A 108 27.25 -28.23 2.57
C MET A 108 27.27 -27.06 3.55
N ASP A 109 28.33 -26.94 4.37
CA ASP A 109 28.51 -25.83 5.31
C ASP A 109 28.65 -24.48 4.57
N GLU A 110 29.47 -24.44 3.51
CA GLU A 110 29.67 -23.26 2.65
C GLU A 110 28.39 -22.86 1.88
N ASN A 111 27.65 -23.84 1.37
CA ASN A 111 26.38 -23.59 0.70
C ASN A 111 25.34 -23.02 1.66
N LEU A 112 25.27 -23.53 2.90
CA LEU A 112 24.34 -23.02 3.91
C LEU A 112 24.74 -21.63 4.43
N GLU A 113 26.02 -21.31 4.48
CA GLU A 113 26.50 -19.95 4.74
C GLU A 113 26.02 -18.97 3.66
N GLN A 114 26.15 -19.34 2.39
CA GLN A 114 25.63 -18.54 1.28
C GLN A 114 24.11 -18.38 1.36
N VAL A 115 23.39 -19.46 1.66
CA VAL A 115 21.93 -19.42 1.85
C VAL A 115 21.54 -18.51 3.01
N SER A 116 22.28 -18.52 4.12
CA SER A 116 22.08 -17.59 5.25
C SER A 116 22.19 -16.13 4.81
N GLY A 117 23.21 -15.81 4.00
CA GLY A 117 23.36 -14.48 3.40
C GLY A 117 22.19 -14.09 2.48
N ILE A 118 21.70 -15.03 1.67
CA ILE A 118 20.53 -14.80 0.80
C ILE A 118 19.26 -14.58 1.63
N ILE A 119 19.06 -15.33 2.71
CA ILE A 119 17.93 -15.16 3.64
C ILE A 119 17.99 -13.78 4.30
N GLY A 120 19.19 -13.31 4.69
CA GLY A 120 19.39 -11.96 5.20
C GLY A 120 18.95 -10.88 4.21
N ASN A 121 19.27 -11.04 2.93
CA ASN A 121 18.83 -10.12 1.87
C ASN A 121 17.31 -10.19 1.63
N LEU A 122 16.73 -11.40 1.63
CA LEU A 122 15.27 -11.59 1.50
C LEU A 122 14.51 -10.93 2.65
N ARG A 123 15.05 -11.00 3.88
CA ARG A 123 14.46 -10.33 5.05
C ARG A 123 14.42 -8.81 4.88
N HIS A 124 15.51 -8.20 4.42
CA HIS A 124 15.54 -6.75 4.20
C HIS A 124 14.51 -6.33 3.16
N MET A 125 14.48 -6.99 2.00
CA MET A 125 13.47 -6.71 0.96
C MET A 125 12.04 -6.90 1.48
N ALA A 126 11.78 -7.92 2.31
CA ALA A 126 10.47 -8.13 2.90
C ALA A 126 10.05 -7.02 3.87
N LEU A 127 11.00 -6.45 4.63
CA LEU A 127 10.74 -5.31 5.50
C LEU A 127 10.48 -4.03 4.70
N ASP A 128 11.29 -3.77 3.67
CA ASP A 128 11.14 -2.59 2.81
C ASP A 128 9.79 -2.63 2.06
N MET A 129 9.43 -3.77 1.47
CA MET A 129 8.11 -3.97 0.86
C MET A 129 6.96 -3.77 1.86
N GLY A 130 7.10 -4.27 3.09
CA GLY A 130 6.07 -4.12 4.11
C GLY A 130 5.82 -2.66 4.48
N ASN A 131 6.90 -1.90 4.72
CA ASN A 131 6.80 -0.48 5.06
C ASN A 131 6.23 0.37 3.92
N GLU A 132 6.61 0.07 2.68
CA GLU A 132 6.09 0.77 1.50
C GLU A 132 4.59 0.50 1.33
N ILE A 133 4.15 -0.75 1.46
CA ILE A 133 2.73 -1.12 1.41
C ILE A 133 1.93 -0.41 2.52
N ASP A 134 2.44 -0.36 3.76
CA ASP A 134 1.77 0.34 4.86
C ASP A 134 1.64 1.85 4.58
N THR A 135 2.64 2.45 3.94
CA THR A 135 2.63 3.87 3.56
C THR A 135 1.59 4.14 2.48
N GLN A 136 1.59 3.31 1.42
CA GLN A 136 0.62 3.39 0.33
C GLN A 136 -0.81 3.14 0.81
N ASN A 137 -1.04 2.18 1.70
CA ASN A 137 -2.36 1.94 2.29
C ASN A 137 -2.91 3.17 3.00
N ARG A 138 -2.09 3.84 3.82
CA ARG A 138 -2.49 5.09 4.49
C ARG A 138 -2.75 6.23 3.50
N GLN A 139 -2.03 6.26 2.38
CA GLN A 139 -2.28 7.25 1.32
C GLN A 139 -3.61 6.98 0.62
N ILE A 140 -3.90 5.72 0.31
CA ILE A 140 -5.18 5.30 -0.26
C ILE A 140 -6.33 5.69 0.68
N ASP A 141 -6.20 5.47 1.99
CA ASP A 141 -7.21 5.88 2.97
C ASP A 141 -7.50 7.39 2.91
N ARG A 142 -6.45 8.24 2.85
CA ARG A 142 -6.62 9.68 2.69
C ARG A 142 -7.29 10.06 1.36
N ILE A 143 -6.93 9.39 0.27
CA ILE A 143 -7.53 9.62 -1.04
C ILE A 143 -9.01 9.23 -1.03
N MET A 144 -9.38 8.15 -0.35
CA MET A 144 -10.78 7.69 -0.24
C MET A 144 -11.66 8.62 0.61
N GLU A 145 -11.07 9.35 1.57
CA GLU A 145 -11.79 10.33 2.39
C GLU A 145 -12.01 11.70 1.71
N LYS A 146 -11.27 12.00 0.62
CA LYS A 146 -11.41 13.25 -0.14
C LYS A 146 -12.64 13.25 -1.05
#